data_AF-A9V3M8-F1
#
_entry.id   AF-A9V3M8-F1
#
_cell.length_a   1.000
_cell.length_b   1.000
_cell.length_c   1.000
_cell.angle_alpha   90.00
_cell.angle_beta   90.00
_cell.angle_gamma   90.00
#
_symmetry.space_group_name_H-M   'P 1'
#
loop_
_entity.id
_entity.type
_entity.pdbx_description
1 polymer ?
#
loop_
_entity_poly.entity_id
_entity_poly.type
_entity_poly.pdbx_seq_one_letter_code
_entity_poly.pdbx_strand_id
1 'polypeptide(L)'
;MAQPEEKRVKLAVARHTATAPVNIAVIKYWGKRDTKLLLPINDSLSGTLSQDEMHARTTVAASESYAEDTLWLNNEQTDISNPRVQNVIRAMRAKAKAAHPDSTLPEQKLLICSVNNFPTAAGLASSAAGYAALVAALAGLYDLPVESLTDVARIGSGSACRSLSGGFVRWRRGELADGTDSLASQVVPESHWPEMEVLILVLLTKFNAQSSSPRAAYTYDAGPNCVIYALKKDIPDIIALVARCFPSSTPATYVQGRTTSVPEAEIAPELQSFPVAEPDQIKYIIHTGIGDGPRVSQEHLINEAGERIASA
;
A
#
# COMPACT_ATOMS: atom_id res chain seq x y z
N MET A 1 -19.26 -55.96 6.53
CA MET A 1 -17.90 -55.41 6.67
C MET A 1 -17.97 -53.94 6.32
N ALA A 2 -17.91 -53.06 7.32
CA ALA A 2 -17.81 -51.63 7.09
C ALA A 2 -16.38 -51.32 6.60
N GLN A 3 -16.25 -50.54 5.52
CA GLN A 3 -14.95 -50.05 5.06
C GLN A 3 -14.34 -49.14 6.14
N PRO A 4 -13.02 -49.16 6.35
CA PRO A 4 -12.39 -48.25 7.30
C PRO A 4 -12.52 -46.83 6.74
N GLU A 5 -13.08 -45.91 7.53
CA GLU A 5 -12.92 -44.47 7.28
C GLU A 5 -11.43 -44.16 7.20
N GLU A 6 -10.96 -43.75 6.03
CA GLU A 6 -9.65 -43.12 5.87
C GLU A 6 -9.63 -41.90 6.79
N LYS A 7 -8.91 -41.99 7.91
CA LYS A 7 -8.49 -40.82 8.67
C LYS A 7 -7.65 -39.95 7.73
N ARG A 8 -8.29 -38.99 7.04
CA ARG A 8 -7.60 -37.87 6.40
C ARG A 8 -6.77 -37.20 7.49
N VAL A 9 -5.46 -37.46 7.47
CA VAL A 9 -4.49 -36.67 8.22
C VAL A 9 -4.67 -35.24 7.71
N LYS A 10 -5.26 -34.37 8.53
CA LYS A 10 -5.25 -32.94 8.25
C LYS A 10 -3.79 -32.51 8.29
N LEU A 11 -3.16 -32.40 7.11
CA LEU A 11 -1.84 -31.79 6.97
C LEU A 11 -1.92 -30.36 7.53
N ALA A 12 -0.96 -29.99 8.37
CA ALA A 12 -0.94 -28.69 9.01
C ALA A 12 -0.64 -27.61 7.97
N VAL A 13 -1.59 -26.71 7.74
CA VAL A 13 -1.40 -25.53 6.91
C VAL A 13 -0.93 -24.39 7.79
N ALA A 14 0.30 -23.93 7.60
CA ALA A 14 0.78 -22.70 8.22
C ALA A 14 0.32 -21.53 7.36
N ARG A 15 -0.37 -20.56 7.95
CA ARG A 15 -0.86 -19.38 7.23
C ARG A 15 -0.65 -18.11 8.06
N HIS A 16 -0.44 -17.01 7.37
CA HIS A 16 -0.34 -15.69 7.98
C HIS A 16 -0.95 -14.64 7.05
N THR A 17 -1.60 -13.64 7.64
CA THR A 17 -2.21 -12.53 6.89
C THR A 17 -1.69 -11.20 7.42
N ALA A 18 -1.33 -10.33 6.49
CA ALA A 18 -0.98 -8.96 6.78
C ALA A 18 -1.73 -7.98 5.88
N THR A 19 -1.99 -6.79 6.40
CA THR A 19 -2.33 -5.62 5.59
C THR A 19 -1.13 -4.69 5.50
N ALA A 20 -0.99 -3.96 4.39
CA ALA A 20 0.03 -2.93 4.25
C ALA A 20 -0.51 -1.66 3.59
N PRO A 21 -0.02 -0.49 4.03
CA PRO A 21 -0.47 0.81 3.54
C PRO A 21 0.10 1.18 2.17
N VAL A 22 -0.60 2.07 1.49
CA VAL A 22 -0.05 2.87 0.39
C VAL A 22 0.85 3.98 0.96
N ASN A 23 1.91 4.38 0.25
CA ASN A 23 2.69 5.58 0.57
C ASN A 23 2.74 6.52 -0.63
N ILE A 24 2.79 7.83 -0.38
CA ILE A 24 2.90 8.86 -1.42
C ILE A 24 4.19 9.65 -1.24
N ALA A 25 5.00 9.70 -2.29
CA ALA A 25 6.30 10.37 -2.25
C ALA A 25 6.14 11.90 -2.25
N VAL A 26 6.77 12.57 -1.27
CA VAL A 26 6.94 14.02 -1.22
C VAL A 26 8.31 14.45 -1.75
N ILE A 27 9.33 13.59 -1.63
CA ILE A 27 10.59 13.66 -2.40
C ILE A 27 10.62 12.43 -3.31
N LYS A 28 10.64 12.67 -4.62
CA LYS A 28 10.36 11.63 -5.62
C LYS A 28 11.53 10.69 -5.86
N TYR A 29 11.21 9.40 -5.95
CA TYR A 29 12.08 8.40 -6.57
C TYR A 29 11.78 8.38 -8.07
N TRP A 30 12.76 8.71 -8.91
CA TRP A 30 12.63 8.64 -10.36
C TRP A 30 13.97 8.34 -11.04
N GLY A 31 14.14 7.09 -11.47
CA GLY A 31 15.37 6.60 -12.09
C GLY A 31 16.10 5.56 -11.24
N LYS A 32 16.68 4.56 -11.91
CA LYS A 32 17.38 3.44 -11.28
C LYS A 32 18.83 3.43 -11.73
N ARG A 33 19.76 3.26 -10.79
CA ARG A 33 21.15 2.93 -11.12
C ARG A 33 21.36 1.43 -11.33
N ASP A 34 20.49 0.61 -10.73
CA ASP A 34 20.46 -0.84 -10.93
C ASP A 34 19.00 -1.32 -11.06
N THR A 35 18.68 -1.98 -12.17
CA THR A 35 17.32 -2.46 -12.47
C THR A 35 17.03 -3.86 -11.91
N LYS A 36 18.05 -4.63 -11.54
CA LYS A 36 17.91 -5.97 -10.95
C LYS A 36 17.68 -5.88 -9.44
N LEU A 37 18.48 -5.06 -8.76
CA LEU A 37 18.38 -4.80 -7.33
C LEU A 37 17.42 -3.65 -6.98
N LEU A 38 16.87 -2.99 -8.01
CA LEU A 38 15.99 -1.83 -7.90
C LEU A 38 16.60 -0.68 -7.09
N LEU A 39 17.89 -0.40 -7.29
CA LEU A 39 18.61 0.67 -6.61
C LEU A 39 18.34 2.03 -7.28
N PRO A 40 17.98 3.08 -6.52
CA PRO A 40 17.60 4.35 -7.09
C PRO A 40 18.82 5.24 -7.35
N ILE A 41 18.66 6.26 -8.19
CA ILE A 41 19.71 7.27 -8.40
C ILE A 41 19.75 8.32 -7.28
N ASN A 42 18.66 8.47 -6.52
CA ASN A 42 18.49 9.48 -5.47
C ASN A 42 17.67 8.95 -4.28
N ASP A 43 17.80 9.61 -3.12
CA ASP A 43 16.96 9.37 -1.95
C ASP A 43 15.51 9.78 -2.23
N SER A 44 14.57 9.17 -1.53
CA SER A 44 13.15 9.55 -1.58
C SER A 44 12.51 9.58 -0.20
N LEU A 45 11.43 10.34 -0.04
CA LEU A 45 10.69 10.51 1.21
C LEU A 45 9.20 10.42 0.88
N SER A 46 8.43 9.69 1.68
CA SER A 46 6.98 9.56 1.51
C SER A 46 6.23 9.66 2.82
N GLY A 47 4.97 10.11 2.76
CA GLY A 47 3.99 9.90 3.83
C GLY A 47 3.26 8.58 3.61
N THR A 48 3.21 7.74 4.64
CA THR A 48 2.41 6.50 4.68
C THR A 48 0.96 6.88 4.93
N LEU A 49 0.04 6.36 4.13
CA LEU A 49 -1.39 6.64 4.23
C LEU A 49 -2.07 5.67 5.20
N SER A 50 -3.15 6.12 5.82
CA SER A 50 -3.95 5.31 6.74
C SER A 50 -4.56 4.09 6.05
N GLN A 51 -4.38 2.93 6.69
CA GLN A 51 -4.93 1.65 6.22
C GLN A 51 -6.44 1.55 6.40
N ASP A 52 -7.01 2.38 7.25
CA ASP A 52 -8.46 2.40 7.54
C ASP A 52 -9.24 2.75 6.26
N GLU A 53 -8.65 3.58 5.40
CA GLU A 53 -9.22 3.90 4.09
C GLU A 53 -8.60 3.06 2.97
N MET A 54 -7.29 2.84 2.96
CA MET A 54 -6.60 2.19 1.83
C MET A 54 -5.47 1.25 2.24
N HIS A 55 -5.61 -0.03 1.90
CA HIS A 55 -4.60 -1.04 2.14
C HIS A 55 -4.65 -2.18 1.12
N ALA A 56 -3.51 -2.85 0.95
CA ALA A 56 -3.43 -4.18 0.37
C ALA A 56 -3.52 -5.21 1.51
N ARG A 57 -4.24 -6.31 1.31
CA ARG A 57 -4.36 -7.43 2.25
C ARG A 57 -3.85 -8.69 1.57
N THR A 58 -2.87 -9.35 2.16
CA THR A 58 -2.28 -10.57 1.63
C THR A 58 -2.34 -11.67 2.66
N THR A 59 -2.83 -12.84 2.27
CA THR A 59 -2.69 -14.09 3.03
C THR A 59 -1.71 -14.99 2.29
N VAL A 60 -0.73 -15.51 3.02
CA VAL A 60 0.19 -16.53 2.54
C VAL A 60 -0.05 -17.81 3.33
N ALA A 61 -0.02 -18.95 2.64
CA ALA A 61 -0.08 -20.27 3.27
C ALA A 61 1.03 -21.16 2.71
N ALA A 62 1.63 -21.98 3.57
CA ALA A 62 2.60 -23.01 3.23
C ALA A 62 2.06 -24.38 3.64
N SER A 63 2.24 -25.36 2.76
CA SER A 63 1.88 -26.75 3.00
C SER A 63 2.68 -27.69 2.09
N GLU A 64 2.98 -28.89 2.58
CA GLU A 64 3.53 -29.99 1.77
C GLU A 64 2.54 -30.50 0.72
N SER A 65 1.24 -30.24 0.91
CA SER A 65 0.20 -30.65 -0.05
C SER A 65 0.17 -29.79 -1.32
N TYR A 66 0.84 -28.64 -1.34
CA TYR A 66 0.90 -27.77 -2.49
C TYR A 66 2.00 -28.25 -3.46
N ALA A 67 1.64 -28.48 -4.72
CA ALA A 67 2.58 -28.94 -5.74
C ALA A 67 3.53 -27.83 -6.24
N GLU A 68 3.07 -26.59 -6.25
CA GLU A 68 3.80 -25.43 -6.74
C GLU A 68 3.41 -24.14 -6.01
N ASP A 69 4.25 -23.10 -6.14
CA ASP A 69 3.90 -21.77 -5.65
C ASP A 69 2.81 -21.18 -6.56
N THR A 70 1.75 -20.60 -5.98
CA THR A 70 0.65 -19.99 -6.74
C THR A 70 0.29 -18.62 -6.19
N LEU A 71 -0.13 -17.71 -7.07
CA LEU A 71 -0.50 -16.34 -6.73
C LEU A 71 -1.87 -16.00 -7.29
N TRP A 72 -2.70 -15.42 -6.44
CA TRP A 72 -3.99 -14.84 -6.78
C TRP A 72 -4.00 -13.36 -6.38
N LEU A 73 -4.35 -12.48 -7.32
CA LEU A 73 -4.50 -11.05 -7.09
C LEU A 73 -5.92 -10.65 -7.48
N ASN A 74 -6.66 -10.05 -6.54
CA ASN A 74 -8.06 -9.63 -6.75
C ASN A 74 -8.94 -10.74 -7.35
N ASN A 75 -8.83 -11.95 -6.80
CA ASN A 75 -9.56 -13.15 -7.24
C ASN A 75 -9.19 -13.68 -8.64
N GLU A 76 -8.16 -13.13 -9.29
CA GLU A 76 -7.61 -13.64 -10.55
C GLU A 76 -6.26 -14.32 -10.33
N GLN A 77 -6.10 -15.51 -10.92
CA GLN A 77 -4.82 -16.20 -10.87
C GLN A 77 -3.80 -15.44 -11.69
N THR A 78 -2.65 -15.15 -11.09
CA THR A 78 -1.57 -14.38 -11.70
C THR A 78 -0.34 -15.27 -11.88
N ASP A 79 0.45 -14.98 -12.91
CA ASP A 79 1.71 -15.66 -13.16
C ASP A 79 2.70 -15.48 -12.01
N ILE A 80 2.91 -16.57 -11.26
CA ILE A 80 3.87 -16.64 -10.15
C ILE A 80 5.32 -16.51 -10.65
N SER A 81 5.59 -16.78 -11.93
CA SER A 81 6.94 -16.72 -12.52
C SER A 81 7.45 -15.30 -12.72
N ASN A 82 6.64 -14.29 -12.42
CA ASN A 82 7.05 -12.88 -12.42
C ASN A 82 8.37 -12.69 -11.66
N PRO A 83 9.43 -12.14 -12.29
CA PRO A 83 10.75 -12.06 -11.67
C PRO A 83 10.79 -11.31 -10.34
N ARG A 84 9.93 -10.29 -10.15
CA ARG A 84 9.88 -9.51 -8.91
C ARG A 84 9.27 -10.31 -7.77
N VAL A 85 8.20 -11.06 -8.04
CA VAL A 85 7.59 -11.98 -7.06
C VAL A 85 8.58 -13.08 -6.68
N GLN A 86 9.23 -13.68 -7.68
CA GLN A 86 10.26 -14.71 -7.47
C GLN A 86 11.47 -14.20 -6.68
N ASN A 87 11.89 -12.95 -6.90
CA ASN A 87 12.95 -12.33 -6.11
C ASN A 87 12.57 -12.21 -4.63
N VAL A 88 11.35 -11.77 -4.34
CA VAL A 88 10.83 -11.67 -2.96
C VAL A 88 10.75 -13.03 -2.30
N ILE A 89 10.13 -14.02 -2.96
CA ILE A 89 9.97 -15.38 -2.40
C ILE A 89 11.34 -16.00 -2.10
N ARG A 90 12.29 -15.91 -3.05
CA ARG A 90 13.65 -16.45 -2.86
C ARG A 90 14.38 -15.77 -1.71
N ALA A 91 14.31 -14.44 -1.62
CA ALA A 91 14.96 -13.69 -0.56
C ALA A 91 14.35 -14.01 0.82
N MET A 92 13.02 -14.10 0.91
CA MET A 92 12.33 -14.47 2.14
C MET A 92 12.68 -15.90 2.59
N ARG A 93 12.66 -16.87 1.67
CA ARG A 93 13.08 -18.25 1.95
C ARG A 93 14.53 -18.32 2.44
N ALA A 94 15.44 -17.58 1.80
CA ALA A 94 16.84 -17.54 2.20
C ALA A 94 17.04 -16.95 3.61
N LYS A 95 16.36 -15.82 3.92
CA LYS A 95 16.40 -15.23 5.27
C LYS A 95 15.76 -16.15 6.32
N ALA A 96 14.64 -16.80 5.99
CA ALA A 96 13.98 -17.76 6.87
C ALA A 96 14.86 -18.97 7.18
N LYS A 97 15.52 -19.54 6.17
CA LYS A 97 16.46 -20.66 6.35
C LYS A 97 17.70 -20.27 7.16
N ALA A 98 18.17 -19.03 7.03
CA ALA A 98 19.27 -18.52 7.83
C ALA A 98 18.88 -18.29 9.30
N ALA A 99 17.66 -17.80 9.56
CA ALA A 99 17.16 -17.56 10.91
C ALA A 99 16.74 -18.85 11.62
N HIS A 100 16.15 -19.79 10.88
CA HIS A 100 15.57 -21.03 11.40
C HIS A 100 16.08 -22.25 10.59
N PRO A 101 17.36 -22.68 10.75
CA PRO A 101 17.97 -23.72 9.91
C PRO A 101 17.28 -25.09 9.95
N ASP A 102 16.63 -25.41 11.07
CA ASP A 102 15.94 -26.69 11.29
C ASP A 102 14.49 -26.68 10.76
N SER A 103 13.98 -25.54 10.31
CA SER A 103 12.62 -25.41 9.78
C SER A 103 12.53 -25.86 8.33
N THR A 104 11.61 -26.77 8.04
CA THR A 104 11.27 -27.19 6.66
C THR A 104 10.25 -26.26 6.00
N LEU A 105 9.66 -25.32 6.76
CA LEU A 105 8.61 -24.43 6.29
C LEU A 105 9.00 -23.59 5.05
N PRO A 106 10.23 -23.04 4.94
CA PRO A 106 10.64 -22.29 3.75
C PRO A 106 10.74 -23.14 2.47
N GLU A 107 10.84 -24.46 2.59
CA GLU A 107 10.95 -25.39 1.46
C GLU A 107 9.58 -25.78 0.89
N GLN A 108 8.53 -25.63 1.70
CA GLN A 108 7.16 -25.87 1.29
C GLN A 108 6.70 -24.85 0.22
N LYS A 109 5.78 -25.30 -0.62
CA LYS A 109 5.19 -24.45 -1.65
C LYS A 109 4.17 -23.50 -1.04
N LEU A 110 3.93 -22.38 -1.71
CA LEU A 110 3.11 -21.29 -1.20
C LEU A 110 1.82 -21.14 -2.00
N LEU A 111 0.69 -20.99 -1.31
CA LEU A 111 -0.50 -20.34 -1.86
C LEU A 111 -0.51 -18.89 -1.37
N ILE A 112 -0.47 -17.94 -2.31
CA ILE A 112 -0.49 -16.51 -2.03
C ILE A 112 -1.80 -15.94 -2.58
N CYS A 113 -2.60 -15.31 -1.72
CA CYS A 113 -3.81 -14.59 -2.13
C CYS A 113 -3.71 -13.15 -1.65
N SER A 114 -3.93 -12.20 -2.55
CA SER A 114 -3.88 -10.77 -2.24
C SER A 114 -5.06 -10.03 -2.84
N VAL A 115 -5.61 -9.08 -2.09
CA VAL A 115 -6.65 -8.14 -2.56
C VAL A 115 -6.31 -6.72 -2.12
N ASN A 116 -6.80 -5.73 -2.85
CA ASN A 116 -6.71 -4.33 -2.46
C ASN A 116 -8.13 -3.76 -2.26
N ASN A 117 -8.34 -2.95 -1.23
CA ASN A 117 -9.64 -2.29 -1.00
C ASN A 117 -9.80 -0.96 -1.76
N PHE A 118 -8.82 -0.59 -2.60
CA PHE A 118 -8.81 0.61 -3.42
C PHE A 118 -8.73 0.26 -4.91
N PRO A 119 -9.30 1.08 -5.81
CA PRO A 119 -9.39 0.72 -7.23
C PRO A 119 -8.01 0.62 -7.88
N THR A 120 -7.70 -0.49 -8.57
CA THR A 120 -6.45 -0.67 -9.33
C THR A 120 -6.25 0.44 -10.38
N ALA A 121 -7.36 0.94 -10.96
CA ALA A 121 -7.37 2.03 -11.94
C ALA A 121 -7.23 3.43 -11.31
N ALA A 122 -7.18 3.57 -9.98
CA ALA A 122 -6.99 4.84 -9.29
C ALA A 122 -5.56 5.40 -9.42
N GLY A 123 -4.67 4.75 -10.18
CA GLY A 123 -3.28 5.22 -10.38
C GLY A 123 -2.46 5.34 -9.08
N LEU A 124 -2.99 4.83 -7.97
CA LEU A 124 -2.32 4.80 -6.68
C LEU A 124 -1.21 3.74 -6.72
N ALA A 125 -0.20 3.89 -5.87
CA ALA A 125 0.97 3.01 -5.80
C ALA A 125 0.61 1.57 -5.31
N SER A 126 -0.28 0.88 -6.03
CA SER A 126 -0.82 -0.44 -5.73
C SER A 126 0.25 -1.50 -5.59
N SER A 127 1.29 -1.42 -6.44
CA SER A 127 2.46 -2.30 -6.32
C SER A 127 3.24 -2.06 -5.03
N ALA A 128 3.33 -0.83 -4.52
CA ALA A 128 4.06 -0.56 -3.28
C ALA A 128 3.38 -1.24 -2.09
N ALA A 129 2.07 -1.02 -1.93
CA ALA A 129 1.27 -1.66 -0.88
C ALA A 129 1.24 -3.19 -1.05
N GLY A 130 1.03 -3.70 -2.27
CA GLY A 130 0.96 -5.15 -2.53
C GLY A 130 2.26 -5.90 -2.20
N TYR A 131 3.42 -5.39 -2.61
CA TYR A 131 4.70 -6.03 -2.25
C TYR A 131 5.04 -5.87 -0.77
N ALA A 132 4.66 -4.76 -0.13
CA ALA A 132 4.81 -4.59 1.31
C ALA A 132 3.93 -5.58 2.09
N ALA A 133 2.67 -5.79 1.67
CA ALA A 133 1.76 -6.76 2.27
C ALA A 133 2.26 -8.20 2.09
N LEU A 134 2.80 -8.54 0.90
CA LEU A 134 3.43 -9.83 0.66
C LEU A 134 4.63 -10.07 1.59
N VAL A 135 5.53 -9.10 1.71
CA VAL A 135 6.70 -9.22 2.59
C VAL A 135 6.28 -9.32 4.05
N ALA A 136 5.33 -8.51 4.52
CA ALA A 136 4.82 -8.58 5.89
C ALA A 136 4.11 -9.91 6.19
N ALA A 137 3.33 -10.43 5.24
CA ALA A 137 2.65 -11.72 5.40
C ALA A 137 3.66 -12.87 5.47
N LEU A 138 4.66 -12.90 4.58
CA LEU A 138 5.75 -13.88 4.61
C LEU A 138 6.63 -13.73 5.87
N ALA A 139 6.84 -12.51 6.34
CA ALA A 139 7.62 -12.25 7.56
C ALA A 139 6.97 -12.92 8.77
N GLY A 140 5.67 -12.75 8.98
CA GLY A 140 4.98 -13.43 10.06
C GLY A 140 4.80 -14.94 9.83
N LEU A 141 4.71 -15.41 8.59
CA LEU A 141 4.70 -16.85 8.30
C LEU A 141 6.03 -17.51 8.71
N TYR A 142 7.15 -16.84 8.46
CA TYR A 142 8.49 -17.35 8.72
C TYR A 142 9.11 -16.86 10.02
N ASP A 143 8.35 -16.16 10.87
CA ASP A 143 8.82 -15.56 12.12
C ASP A 143 10.10 -14.71 11.92
N LEU A 144 10.00 -13.72 11.04
CA LEU A 144 11.06 -12.75 10.72
C LEU A 144 10.62 -11.33 11.10
N PRO A 145 11.54 -10.48 11.60
CA PRO A 145 11.23 -9.09 11.92
C PRO A 145 11.03 -8.26 10.65
N VAL A 146 9.82 -7.72 10.46
CA VAL A 146 9.40 -7.02 9.23
C VAL A 146 10.23 -5.78 8.91
N GLU A 147 10.67 -5.07 9.95
CA GLU A 147 11.50 -3.86 9.86
C GLU A 147 12.87 -4.12 9.23
N SER A 148 13.36 -5.36 9.28
CA SER A 148 14.63 -5.77 8.68
C SER A 148 14.54 -6.11 7.19
N LEU A 149 13.33 -6.07 6.61
CA LEU A 149 13.02 -6.59 5.27
C LEU A 149 12.80 -5.51 4.21
N THR A 150 13.26 -4.28 4.47
CA THR A 150 13.12 -3.17 3.51
C THR A 150 13.87 -3.43 2.21
N ASP A 151 14.98 -4.18 2.26
CA ASP A 151 15.74 -4.69 1.11
C ASP A 151 14.89 -5.65 0.25
N VAL A 152 14.15 -6.56 0.89
CA VAL A 152 13.28 -7.53 0.20
C VAL A 152 12.09 -6.85 -0.44
N ALA A 153 11.43 -5.93 0.27
CA ALA A 153 10.33 -5.15 -0.30
C ALA A 153 10.81 -4.33 -1.51
N ARG A 154 12.01 -3.73 -1.43
CA ARG A 154 12.61 -2.95 -2.52
C ARG A 154 12.75 -3.76 -3.81
N ILE A 155 13.24 -5.00 -3.75
CA ILE A 155 13.46 -5.82 -4.96
C ILE A 155 12.16 -6.35 -5.58
N GLY A 156 11.05 -6.35 -4.82
CA GLY A 156 9.70 -6.57 -5.35
C GLY A 156 9.16 -5.32 -6.05
N SER A 157 9.18 -4.18 -5.36
CA SER A 157 8.89 -2.87 -5.93
C SER A 157 9.64 -1.80 -5.15
N GLY A 158 10.41 -0.95 -5.83
CA GLY A 158 11.31 0.00 -5.16
C GLY A 158 10.63 0.85 -4.06
N SER A 159 9.44 1.39 -4.34
CA SER A 159 8.66 2.17 -3.35
C SER A 159 8.00 1.35 -2.24
N ALA A 160 7.91 0.02 -2.36
CA ALA A 160 7.32 -0.85 -1.34
C ALA A 160 8.13 -0.84 -0.03
N CYS A 161 9.45 -0.62 -0.10
CA CYS A 161 10.28 -0.54 1.11
C CYS A 161 9.83 0.55 2.07
N ARG A 162 9.26 1.65 1.56
CA ARG A 162 8.72 2.74 2.40
C ARG A 162 7.36 2.43 3.02
N SER A 163 6.64 1.43 2.50
CA SER A 163 5.37 0.95 3.07
C SER A 163 5.55 -0.06 4.21
N LEU A 164 6.80 -0.39 4.60
CA LEU A 164 7.07 -1.22 5.78
C LEU A 164 7.13 -0.43 7.09
N SER A 165 6.83 0.87 7.08
CA SER A 165 6.80 1.72 8.28
C SER A 165 5.73 2.81 8.16
N GLY A 166 5.22 3.26 9.31
CA GLY A 166 4.25 4.34 9.42
C GLY A 166 4.87 5.73 9.39
N GLY A 167 4.01 6.76 9.36
CA GLY A 167 4.43 8.16 9.42
C GLY A 167 5.12 8.64 8.15
N PHE A 168 6.26 9.31 8.29
CA PHE A 168 7.10 9.72 7.17
C PHE A 168 8.32 8.81 7.06
N VAL A 169 8.56 8.28 5.88
CA VAL A 169 9.57 7.23 5.65
C VAL A 169 10.53 7.64 4.55
N ARG A 170 11.82 7.57 4.84
CA ARG A 170 12.90 7.84 3.88
C ARG A 170 13.43 6.53 3.33
N TRP A 171 13.57 6.44 2.00
CA TRP A 171 14.38 5.42 1.34
C TRP A 171 15.71 6.03 0.93
N ARG A 172 16.79 5.54 1.54
CA ARG A 172 18.17 5.91 1.20
C ARG A 172 18.58 5.21 -0.09
N ARG A 173 19.22 5.96 -0.98
CA ARG A 173 19.73 5.40 -2.24
C ARG A 173 20.78 4.33 -2.00
N GLY A 174 21.53 4.43 -0.91
CA GLY A 174 22.74 3.64 -0.70
C GLY A 174 23.83 3.94 -1.72
N GLU A 175 25.05 3.50 -1.45
CA GLU A 175 26.23 3.71 -2.26
C GLU A 175 26.88 2.37 -2.64
N LEU A 176 26.60 1.31 -1.88
CA LEU A 176 27.12 -0.02 -2.15
C LEU A 176 26.46 -0.64 -3.39
N ALA A 177 27.27 -1.33 -4.18
CA ALA A 177 26.84 -1.97 -5.43
C ALA A 177 25.92 -3.17 -5.19
N ASP A 178 26.07 -3.85 -4.04
CA ASP A 178 25.20 -4.95 -3.62
C ASP A 178 23.84 -4.47 -3.06
N GLY A 179 23.68 -3.16 -2.85
CA GLY A 179 22.47 -2.54 -2.37
C GLY A 179 22.14 -2.80 -0.90
N THR A 180 23.07 -3.32 -0.10
CA THR A 180 22.84 -3.64 1.31
C THR A 180 22.57 -2.40 2.17
N ASP A 181 23.00 -1.22 1.73
CA ASP A 181 22.78 0.06 2.39
C ASP A 181 21.62 0.90 1.77
N SER A 182 20.95 0.38 0.73
CA SER A 182 19.78 1.02 0.14
C SER A 182 18.50 0.59 0.86
N LEU A 183 18.29 1.18 2.04
CA LEU A 183 17.25 0.79 2.99
C LEU A 183 16.24 1.91 3.25
N ALA A 184 15.02 1.51 3.64
CA ALA A 184 14.03 2.44 4.16
C ALA A 184 14.14 2.57 5.68
N SER A 185 13.82 3.74 6.21
CA SER A 185 13.79 4.01 7.65
C SER A 185 12.74 5.07 7.96
N GLN A 186 11.98 4.87 9.04
CA GLN A 186 11.07 5.88 9.55
C GLN A 186 11.86 7.14 9.95
N VAL A 187 11.37 8.30 9.52
CA VAL A 187 11.88 9.62 9.89
C VAL A 187 11.17 10.12 11.13
N VAL A 188 9.83 10.05 11.11
CA VAL A 188 8.95 10.35 12.24
C VAL A 188 7.72 9.43 12.19
N PRO A 189 7.16 9.02 13.34
CA PRO A 189 5.96 8.19 13.39
C PRO A 189 4.70 8.99 13.00
N GLU A 190 3.62 8.28 12.72
CA GLU A 190 2.30 8.85 12.42
C GLU A 190 1.78 9.78 13.53
N SER A 191 2.14 9.51 14.79
CA SER A 191 1.79 10.34 15.94
C SER A 191 2.50 11.69 15.98
N HIS A 192 3.51 11.92 15.12
CA HIS A 192 4.24 13.18 15.06
C HIS A 192 3.41 14.32 14.48
N TRP A 193 2.51 14.01 13.53
CA TRP A 193 1.69 15.02 12.85
C TRP A 193 0.24 14.54 12.66
N PRO A 194 -0.53 14.38 13.76
CA PRO A 194 -1.87 13.80 13.73
C PRO A 194 -2.89 14.68 12.99
N GLU A 195 -2.62 15.97 12.81
CA GLU A 195 -3.49 16.90 12.07
C GLU A 195 -3.26 16.87 10.56
N MET A 196 -2.27 16.13 10.05
CA MET A 196 -1.99 16.02 8.62
C MET A 196 -3.00 15.07 7.94
N GLU A 197 -3.76 15.62 7.00
CA GLU A 197 -4.73 14.91 6.18
C GLU A 197 -4.31 14.94 4.70
N VAL A 198 -4.77 13.96 3.95
CA VAL A 198 -4.41 13.74 2.55
C VAL A 198 -5.68 13.59 1.71
N LEU A 199 -5.83 14.44 0.69
CA LEU A 199 -6.83 14.29 -0.38
C LEU A 199 -6.12 13.89 -1.66
N ILE A 200 -6.82 13.28 -2.62
CA ILE A 200 -6.20 12.89 -3.89
C ILE A 200 -6.83 13.65 -5.06
N LEU A 201 -6.65 14.99 -5.25
CA LEU A 201 -7.22 15.84 -6.37
C LEU A 201 -6.58 17.23 -6.64
N VAL A 202 -6.98 17.97 -7.71
CA VAL A 202 -6.39 19.27 -8.20
C VAL A 202 -7.22 20.51 -7.83
N LEU A 203 -6.62 21.60 -7.28
CA LEU A 203 -7.03 23.04 -7.33
C LEU A 203 -6.51 23.89 -6.14
N LEU A 204 -5.20 24.03 -5.92
CA LEU A 204 -4.71 24.65 -4.66
C LEU A 204 -4.14 26.06 -4.76
N THR A 205 -3.78 26.56 -5.94
CA THR A 205 -3.00 27.81 -6.04
C THR A 205 -3.75 29.04 -5.51
N LYS A 206 -4.99 29.31 -5.96
CA LYS A 206 -5.76 30.45 -5.40
C LYS A 206 -6.34 30.16 -4.01
N PHE A 207 -6.53 28.89 -3.64
CA PHE A 207 -6.94 28.52 -2.27
C PHE A 207 -5.87 28.95 -1.26
N ASN A 208 -4.60 28.67 -1.55
CA ASN A 208 -3.48 29.12 -0.72
C ASN A 208 -3.35 30.65 -0.68
N ALA A 209 -3.72 31.36 -1.75
CA ALA A 209 -3.65 32.82 -1.82
C ALA A 209 -4.63 33.54 -0.87
N GLN A 210 -5.59 32.82 -0.26
CA GLN A 210 -6.49 33.35 0.76
C GLN A 210 -5.85 33.47 2.15
N SER A 211 -4.59 33.07 2.31
CA SER A 211 -3.89 33.05 3.59
C SER A 211 -2.47 33.57 3.43
N SER A 212 -1.92 34.16 4.49
CA SER A 212 -0.52 34.60 4.55
C SER A 212 0.47 33.44 4.58
N SER A 213 -0.01 32.20 4.81
CA SER A 213 0.79 30.96 4.76
C SER A 213 0.08 29.89 3.93
N PRO A 214 0.82 29.02 3.21
CA PRO A 214 0.23 27.89 2.48
C PRO A 214 -0.63 27.02 3.40
N ARG A 215 -1.87 26.74 2.98
CA ARG A 215 -2.84 25.90 3.72
C ARG A 215 -2.86 24.46 3.21
N ALA A 216 -2.43 24.26 1.96
CA ALA A 216 -2.38 22.97 1.32
C ALA A 216 -1.19 22.87 0.35
N ALA A 217 -0.65 21.67 0.19
CA ALA A 217 0.38 21.31 -0.78
C ALA A 217 -0.18 20.26 -1.75
N TYR A 218 0.39 20.14 -2.95
CA TYR A 218 0.03 19.08 -3.89
C TYR A 218 1.24 18.34 -4.45
N THR A 219 1.03 17.10 -4.89
CA THR A 219 2.01 16.28 -5.58
C THR A 219 1.34 15.34 -6.57
N TYR A 220 2.07 14.89 -7.58
CA TYR A 220 1.61 13.90 -8.56
C TYR A 220 2.64 12.78 -8.63
N ASP A 221 2.18 11.54 -8.81
CA ASP A 221 3.03 10.41 -9.18
C ASP A 221 3.00 10.20 -10.70
N ALA A 222 3.17 8.98 -11.18
CA ALA A 222 3.19 8.65 -12.61
C ALA A 222 1.76 8.58 -13.21
N GLY A 223 0.99 9.66 -13.05
CA GLY A 223 -0.38 9.79 -13.55
C GLY A 223 -0.99 11.16 -13.22
N PRO A 224 -2.19 11.46 -13.75
CA PRO A 224 -2.84 12.76 -13.55
C PRO A 224 -3.51 12.91 -12.18
N ASN A 225 -3.50 11.86 -11.34
CA ASN A 225 -4.12 11.90 -10.03
C ASN A 225 -3.24 12.72 -9.09
N CYS A 226 -3.77 13.87 -8.67
CA CYS A 226 -3.12 14.77 -7.74
C CYS A 226 -3.29 14.25 -6.32
N VAL A 227 -2.34 14.54 -5.44
CA VAL A 227 -2.42 14.27 -4.01
C VAL A 227 -2.18 15.57 -3.27
N ILE A 228 -3.17 16.02 -2.51
CA ILE A 228 -3.15 17.19 -1.66
C ILE A 228 -2.83 16.78 -0.23
N TYR A 229 -1.88 17.47 0.39
CA TYR A 229 -1.65 17.44 1.83
C TYR A 229 -2.17 18.73 2.44
N ALA A 230 -2.98 18.66 3.48
CA ALA A 230 -3.50 19.82 4.19
C ALA A 230 -3.73 19.51 5.68
N LEU A 231 -3.88 20.54 6.50
CA LEU A 231 -4.28 20.33 7.89
C LEU A 231 -5.77 19.98 7.96
N LYS A 232 -6.16 19.16 8.94
CA LYS A 232 -7.54 18.71 9.16
C LYS A 232 -8.58 19.83 9.12
N LYS A 233 -8.25 21.00 9.67
CA LYS A 233 -9.13 22.18 9.69
C LYS A 233 -9.44 22.74 8.30
N ASP A 234 -8.57 22.52 7.32
CA ASP A 234 -8.66 23.08 5.97
C ASP A 234 -9.32 22.10 4.98
N ILE A 235 -9.48 20.83 5.35
CA ILE A 235 -10.06 19.80 4.49
C ILE A 235 -11.50 20.08 4.05
N PRO A 236 -12.42 20.51 4.93
CA PRO A 236 -13.80 20.77 4.51
C PRO A 236 -13.89 21.82 3.40
N ASP A 237 -13.13 22.91 3.52
CA ASP A 237 -13.08 23.98 2.52
C ASP A 237 -12.52 23.48 1.18
N ILE A 238 -11.48 22.65 1.21
CA ILE A 238 -10.85 22.09 0.00
C ILE A 238 -11.83 21.15 -0.71
N ILE A 239 -12.49 20.25 0.03
CA ILE A 239 -13.47 19.32 -0.54
C ILE A 239 -14.63 20.11 -1.17
N ALA A 240 -15.18 21.10 -0.47
CA ALA A 240 -16.27 21.93 -0.98
C ALA A 240 -15.84 22.70 -2.23
N LEU A 241 -14.65 23.30 -2.23
CA LEU A 241 -14.11 24.03 -3.38
C LEU A 241 -13.94 23.11 -4.59
N VAL A 242 -13.34 21.93 -4.40
CA VAL A 242 -13.13 20.95 -5.47
C VAL A 242 -14.47 20.46 -6.00
N ALA A 243 -15.43 20.15 -5.14
CA ALA A 243 -16.75 19.70 -5.58
C ALA A 243 -17.55 20.78 -6.33
N ARG A 244 -17.34 22.06 -5.99
CA ARG A 244 -17.92 23.18 -6.74
C ARG A 244 -17.29 23.31 -8.13
N CYS A 245 -15.95 23.26 -8.21
CA CYS A 245 -15.23 23.50 -9.46
C CYS A 245 -15.27 22.28 -10.39
N PHE A 246 -15.39 21.08 -9.84
CA PHE A 246 -15.50 19.81 -10.55
C PHE A 246 -16.71 19.06 -9.99
N PRO A 247 -17.92 19.31 -10.51
CA PRO A 247 -19.10 18.60 -10.06
C PRO A 247 -19.07 17.13 -10.51
N SER A 248 -19.82 16.27 -9.84
CA SER A 248 -20.02 14.88 -10.27
C SER A 248 -21.49 14.57 -10.50
N SER A 249 -21.76 13.73 -11.50
CA SER A 249 -23.07 13.13 -11.73
C SER A 249 -23.46 12.08 -10.68
N THR A 250 -22.52 11.67 -9.81
CA THR A 250 -22.74 10.68 -8.73
C THR A 250 -22.38 11.23 -7.34
N PRO A 251 -23.09 12.25 -6.82
CA PRO A 251 -22.70 12.94 -5.59
C PRO A 251 -22.58 12.03 -4.35
N ALA A 252 -23.40 10.98 -4.28
CA ALA A 252 -23.42 10.04 -3.17
C ALA A 252 -22.12 9.22 -3.00
N THR A 253 -21.37 9.03 -4.09
CA THR A 253 -20.09 8.28 -4.08
C THR A 253 -18.90 9.16 -4.39
N TYR A 254 -19.12 10.48 -4.47
CA TYR A 254 -18.11 11.42 -4.96
C TYR A 254 -17.01 11.69 -3.93
N VAL A 255 -17.32 11.64 -2.63
CA VAL A 255 -16.32 11.78 -1.55
C VAL A 255 -16.30 10.49 -0.74
N GLN A 256 -15.11 9.92 -0.54
CA GLN A 256 -14.89 8.62 0.09
C GLN A 256 -13.81 8.70 1.16
N GLY A 257 -13.79 7.74 2.10
CA GLY A 257 -12.82 7.66 3.20
C GLY A 257 -13.32 8.32 4.48
N ARG A 258 -12.48 9.13 5.14
CA ARG A 258 -12.80 9.80 6.42
C ARG A 258 -13.99 10.76 6.33
N THR A 259 -14.19 11.33 5.16
CA THR A 259 -15.37 12.15 4.83
C THR A 259 -16.13 11.43 3.71
N THR A 260 -17.44 11.31 3.86
CA THR A 260 -18.30 10.52 2.96
C THR A 260 -19.32 11.37 2.20
N SER A 261 -19.28 12.70 2.37
CA SER A 261 -20.15 13.65 1.68
C SER A 261 -19.44 14.98 1.49
N VAL A 262 -19.89 15.78 0.53
CA VAL A 262 -19.39 17.15 0.36
C VAL A 262 -19.80 17.98 1.58
N PRO A 263 -18.86 18.58 2.35
CA PRO A 263 -19.21 19.42 3.49
C PRO A 263 -19.89 20.71 3.06
N GLU A 264 -20.82 21.19 3.88
CA GLU A 264 -21.32 22.56 3.78
C GLU A 264 -20.23 23.51 4.27
N ALA A 265 -19.50 24.14 3.35
CA ALA A 265 -18.48 25.15 3.66
C ALA A 265 -18.73 26.42 2.84
N GLU A 266 -18.62 27.58 3.49
CA GLU A 266 -18.69 28.86 2.81
C GLU A 266 -17.42 29.09 1.98
N ILE A 267 -17.55 28.94 0.67
CA ILE A 267 -16.45 29.21 -0.26
C ILE A 267 -16.29 30.73 -0.36
N ALA A 268 -15.10 31.21 0.03
CA ALA A 268 -14.75 32.63 -0.04
C ALA A 268 -15.09 33.23 -1.42
N PRO A 269 -15.62 34.46 -1.49
CA PRO A 269 -16.07 35.09 -2.74
C PRO A 269 -15.03 35.06 -3.87
N GLU A 270 -13.76 35.24 -3.53
CA GLU A 270 -12.62 35.21 -4.45
C GLU A 270 -12.45 33.85 -5.13
N LEU A 271 -12.81 32.78 -4.41
CA LEU A 271 -12.75 31.40 -4.89
C LEU A 271 -14.01 31.01 -5.68
N GLN A 272 -15.12 31.73 -5.54
CA GLN A 272 -16.33 31.51 -6.35
C GLN A 272 -16.08 31.84 -7.83
N SER A 273 -15.11 32.73 -8.11
CA SER A 273 -14.67 33.09 -9.46
C SER A 273 -14.01 31.96 -10.25
N PHE A 274 -13.65 30.84 -9.62
CA PHE A 274 -13.12 29.70 -10.38
C PHE A 274 -14.18 29.12 -11.33
N PRO A 275 -13.79 28.79 -12.57
CA PRO A 275 -14.67 28.15 -13.52
C PRO A 275 -15.15 26.81 -12.97
N VAL A 276 -16.40 26.49 -13.29
CA VAL A 276 -16.98 25.17 -13.08
C VAL A 276 -16.68 24.37 -14.35
N ALA A 277 -15.95 23.27 -14.19
CA ALA A 277 -15.70 22.33 -15.26
C ALA A 277 -16.96 21.50 -15.56
N GLU A 278 -16.95 20.81 -16.71
CA GLU A 278 -17.96 19.80 -16.99
C GLU A 278 -18.01 18.75 -15.87
N PRO A 279 -19.17 18.11 -15.63
CA PRO A 279 -19.26 17.04 -14.65
C PRO A 279 -18.27 15.90 -14.93
N ASP A 280 -17.84 15.24 -13.85
CA ASP A 280 -17.05 14.00 -13.86
C ASP A 280 -15.63 14.12 -14.47
N GLN A 281 -15.12 15.35 -14.65
CA GLN A 281 -13.69 15.58 -14.91
C GLN A 281 -12.81 15.08 -13.75
N ILE A 282 -13.39 15.03 -12.56
CA ILE A 282 -12.89 14.28 -11.41
C ILE A 282 -13.90 13.18 -11.12
N LYS A 283 -13.42 11.94 -11.00
CA LYS A 283 -14.29 10.78 -10.75
C LYS A 283 -14.78 10.70 -9.31
N TYR A 284 -13.88 10.92 -8.35
CA TYR A 284 -14.16 10.91 -6.91
C TYR A 284 -12.97 11.47 -6.13
N ILE A 285 -13.21 11.84 -4.88
CA ILE A 285 -12.26 12.31 -3.87
C ILE A 285 -12.05 11.18 -2.86
N ILE A 286 -10.80 10.82 -2.55
CA ILE A 286 -10.47 9.99 -1.39
C ILE A 286 -9.86 10.90 -0.32
N HIS A 287 -10.46 10.91 0.88
CA HIS A 287 -9.95 11.59 2.07
C HIS A 287 -9.41 10.57 3.07
N THR A 288 -8.12 10.66 3.37
CA THR A 288 -7.39 9.83 4.33
C THR A 288 -6.41 10.69 5.14
N GLY A 289 -5.67 10.10 6.07
CA GLY A 289 -4.60 10.78 6.81
C GLY A 289 -3.30 10.00 6.82
N ILE A 290 -2.34 10.45 7.63
CA ILE A 290 -1.09 9.71 7.87
C ILE A 290 -1.37 8.46 8.71
N GLY A 291 -0.78 7.34 8.29
CA GLY A 291 -1.02 6.01 8.84
C GLY A 291 0.22 5.31 9.40
N ASP A 292 -0.04 4.21 10.09
CA ASP A 292 0.95 3.27 10.62
C ASP A 292 1.53 2.33 9.52
N GLY A 293 2.47 1.46 9.91
CA GLY A 293 3.05 0.44 9.03
C GLY A 293 2.17 -0.82 8.89
N PRO A 294 2.67 -1.90 8.27
CA PRO A 294 1.90 -3.12 8.06
C PRO A 294 1.31 -3.69 9.37
N ARG A 295 0.08 -4.25 9.30
CA ARG A 295 -0.63 -4.85 10.44
C ARG A 295 -0.81 -6.35 10.22
N VAL A 296 -0.80 -7.14 11.28
CA VAL A 296 -1.31 -8.52 11.24
C VAL A 296 -2.83 -8.47 11.14
N SER A 297 -3.43 -9.30 10.29
CA SER A 297 -4.89 -9.38 10.13
C SER A 297 -5.42 -10.77 10.46
N GLN A 298 -6.60 -10.81 11.07
CA GLN A 298 -7.37 -12.03 11.32
C GLN A 298 -8.30 -12.39 10.15
N GLU A 299 -8.45 -11.49 9.18
CA GLU A 299 -9.27 -11.72 8.00
C GLU A 299 -8.46 -12.40 6.90
N HIS A 300 -8.54 -13.72 6.85
CA HIS A 300 -7.78 -14.51 5.90
C HIS A 300 -8.49 -14.65 4.54
N LEU A 301 -7.68 -14.71 3.47
CA LEU A 301 -8.09 -15.03 2.09
C LEU A 301 -7.92 -16.51 1.75
N ILE A 302 -7.35 -17.28 2.70
CA ILE A 302 -7.11 -18.73 2.62
C ILE A 302 -7.69 -19.35 3.90
N ASN A 303 -8.54 -20.37 3.74
CA ASN A 303 -9.20 -21.05 4.85
C ASN A 303 -8.23 -21.96 5.63
N GLU A 304 -8.69 -22.55 6.73
CA GLU A 304 -7.87 -23.47 7.55
C GLU A 304 -7.49 -24.77 6.84
N ALA A 305 -8.19 -25.12 5.76
CA ALA A 305 -7.86 -26.26 4.91
C ALA A 305 -6.79 -25.92 3.85
N GLY A 306 -6.32 -24.67 3.78
CA GLY A 306 -5.34 -24.24 2.80
C GLY A 306 -5.93 -23.96 1.42
N GLU A 307 -7.22 -23.66 1.34
CA GLU A 307 -7.92 -23.37 0.09
C GLU A 307 -8.28 -21.88 0.02
N ARG A 308 -8.25 -21.32 -1.19
CA ARG A 308 -8.65 -19.92 -1.42
C ARG A 308 -10.13 -19.72 -1.07
N ILE A 309 -10.44 -18.61 -0.42
CA ILE A 309 -11.82 -18.16 -0.19
C ILE A 309 -12.24 -17.35 -1.41
N ALA A 310 -13.19 -17.87 -2.19
CA ALA A 310 -13.55 -17.31 -3.50
C ALA A 310 -14.30 -15.96 -3.45
N SER A 311 -14.83 -15.58 -2.28
CA SER A 311 -15.72 -14.43 -2.09
C SER A 311 -15.16 -13.35 -1.16
N ALA A 312 -13.83 -13.29 -0.96
CA ALA A 312 -13.17 -12.40 -0.01
C ALA A 312 -12.54 -11.15 -0.65
#